data_AF-A0A926ZRY8-F1
#
_entry.id   AF-A0A926ZRY8-F1
#
_cell.length_a   1.000
_cell.length_b   1.000
_cell.length_c   1.000
_cell.angle_alpha   90.00
_cell.angle_beta   90.00
_cell.angle_gamma   90.00
#
_symmetry.space_group_name_H-M   'P 1'
#
loop_
_entity.id
_entity.type
_entity.pdbx_description
1 polymer ?
#
loop_
_entity_poly.entity_id
_entity_poly.type
_entity_poly.pdbx_seq_one_letter_code
_entity_poly.pdbx_strand_id
1 'polypeptide(L)'
;MWFWEKESVEYEVFKKYEPALVTIGVNFADAEVQNALEGCSYDLEDALRSAIEYALWLSEHEKEIFPNALLIRALQDNWKPKAWRDEYLEREMFSSPGQRWWNAADKMWRRDVRNQLVVDVFFDEGREFIKFSNGKEIRVKTAWVLGWERLLEYASPATVSSIW
;
A
#
# COMPACT_ATOMS: atom_id res chain seq x y z
N MET A 1 -10.87 -16.07 -6.78
CA MET A 1 -12.16 -16.20 -6.08
C MET A 1 -12.15 -15.15 -4.98
N TRP A 2 -13.22 -14.39 -4.77
CA TRP A 2 -13.30 -13.42 -3.67
C TRP A 2 -14.04 -14.11 -2.52
N PHE A 3 -13.40 -14.19 -1.34
CA PHE A 3 -13.88 -14.96 -0.18
C PHE A 3 -15.12 -14.35 0.48
N TRP A 4 -15.29 -13.05 0.30
CA TRP A 4 -16.33 -12.26 0.92
C TRP A 4 -17.08 -11.42 -0.11
N GLU A 5 -18.36 -11.18 0.14
CA GLU A 5 -19.15 -10.23 -0.63
C GLU A 5 -18.58 -8.81 -0.47
N LYS A 6 -18.63 -8.00 -1.52
CA LYS A 6 -18.02 -6.65 -1.51
C LYS A 6 -18.61 -5.71 -0.45
N GLU A 7 -19.78 -6.00 0.06
CA GLU A 7 -20.49 -5.22 1.07
C GLU A 7 -20.40 -5.87 2.46
N SER A 8 -19.64 -6.95 2.62
CA SER A 8 -19.48 -7.63 3.91
C SER A 8 -18.48 -6.91 4.81
N VAL A 9 -18.66 -7.06 6.12
CA VAL A 9 -17.76 -6.49 7.13
C VAL A 9 -16.34 -7.05 6.98
N GLU A 10 -16.22 -8.35 6.70
CA GLU A 10 -14.95 -9.03 6.49
C GLU A 10 -14.20 -8.48 5.28
N TYR A 11 -14.92 -8.17 4.21
CA TYR A 11 -14.34 -7.55 3.03
C TYR A 11 -13.78 -6.16 3.34
N GLU A 12 -14.55 -5.30 4.03
CA GLU A 12 -14.10 -3.96 4.43
C GLU A 12 -12.88 -4.02 5.36
N VAL A 13 -12.93 -4.91 6.36
CA VAL A 13 -11.81 -5.18 7.28
C VAL A 13 -10.59 -5.62 6.48
N PHE A 14 -10.72 -6.62 5.61
CA PHE A 14 -9.62 -7.10 4.79
C PHE A 14 -9.01 -5.98 3.96
N LYS A 15 -9.83 -5.18 3.26
CA LYS A 15 -9.36 -4.08 2.42
C LYS A 15 -8.64 -2.98 3.18
N LYS A 16 -8.98 -2.76 4.46
CA LYS A 16 -8.24 -1.82 5.31
C LYS A 16 -6.78 -2.24 5.53
N TYR A 17 -6.52 -3.54 5.68
CA TYR A 17 -5.18 -4.07 6.03
C TYR A 17 -4.42 -4.67 4.85
N GLU A 18 -5.10 -5.00 3.74
CA GLU A 18 -4.52 -5.58 2.53
C GLU A 18 -3.27 -4.84 2.04
N PRO A 19 -3.22 -3.49 1.93
CA PRO A 19 -2.04 -2.79 1.42
C PRO A 19 -0.78 -3.02 2.25
N ALA A 20 -0.92 -3.05 3.59
CA ALA A 20 0.20 -3.30 4.49
C ALA A 20 0.72 -4.73 4.35
N LEU A 21 -0.19 -5.71 4.26
CA LEU A 21 0.13 -7.13 4.10
C LEU A 21 0.79 -7.41 2.74
N VAL A 22 0.29 -6.81 1.64
CA VAL A 22 0.94 -6.89 0.33
C VAL A 22 2.34 -6.28 0.39
N THR A 23 2.51 -5.13 1.03
CA THR A 23 3.80 -4.44 1.09
C THR A 23 4.86 -5.25 1.84
N ILE A 24 4.50 -5.97 2.90
CA ILE A 24 5.44 -6.88 3.57
C ILE A 24 5.68 -8.19 2.80
N GLY A 25 4.96 -8.43 1.70
CA GLY A 25 5.19 -9.55 0.80
C GLY A 25 4.21 -10.72 0.95
N VAL A 26 3.05 -10.53 1.57
CA VAL A 26 1.99 -11.56 1.57
C VAL A 26 1.47 -11.77 0.15
N ASN A 27 1.48 -13.02 -0.29
CA ASN A 27 0.93 -13.41 -1.58
C ASN A 27 -0.50 -13.96 -1.42
N PHE A 28 -1.51 -13.14 -1.68
CA PHE A 28 -2.92 -13.55 -1.63
C PHE A 28 -3.35 -14.48 -2.78
N ALA A 29 -2.48 -14.77 -3.76
CA ALA A 29 -2.72 -15.82 -4.76
C ALA A 29 -2.24 -17.20 -4.28
N ASP A 30 -1.53 -17.28 -3.14
CA ASP A 30 -1.05 -18.52 -2.55
C ASP A 30 -2.20 -19.33 -1.94
N ALA A 31 -2.32 -20.60 -2.30
CA ALA A 31 -3.44 -21.45 -1.88
C ALA A 31 -3.53 -21.64 -0.35
N GLU A 32 -2.39 -21.67 0.36
CA GLU A 32 -2.40 -21.82 1.82
C GLU A 32 -2.89 -20.54 2.51
N VAL A 33 -2.49 -19.38 1.99
CA VAL A 33 -3.00 -18.08 2.46
C VAL A 33 -4.51 -17.97 2.22
N GLN A 34 -4.99 -18.38 1.04
CA GLN A 34 -6.41 -18.39 0.71
C GLN A 34 -7.21 -19.30 1.66
N ASN A 35 -6.74 -20.53 1.86
CA ASN A 35 -7.39 -21.48 2.77
C ASN A 35 -7.43 -20.96 4.22
N ALA A 36 -6.36 -20.29 4.68
CA ALA A 36 -6.32 -19.72 6.03
C ALA A 36 -7.30 -18.56 6.21
N LEU A 37 -7.49 -17.72 5.19
CA LEU A 37 -8.47 -16.63 5.20
C LEU A 37 -9.91 -17.16 5.18
N GLU A 38 -10.19 -18.17 4.35
CA GLU A 38 -11.51 -18.84 4.30
C GLU A 38 -11.86 -19.52 5.63
N GLY A 39 -10.86 -20.13 6.28
CA GLY A 39 -11.04 -20.82 7.56
C GLY A 39 -11.14 -19.89 8.78
N CYS A 40 -10.88 -18.59 8.62
CA CYS A 40 -10.92 -17.62 9.71
C CYS A 40 -12.37 -17.23 10.02
N SER A 41 -13.01 -17.97 10.92
CA SER A 41 -14.44 -17.80 11.22
C SER A 41 -14.75 -16.67 12.21
N TYR A 42 -13.76 -16.19 12.96
CA TYR A 42 -13.89 -15.13 13.97
C TYR A 42 -12.60 -14.32 14.08
N ASP A 43 -12.71 -13.06 14.50
CA ASP A 43 -11.58 -12.20 14.88
C ASP A 43 -10.56 -11.90 13.77
N LEU A 44 -11.01 -11.91 12.50
CA LEU A 44 -10.20 -11.57 11.33
C LEU A 44 -9.38 -10.29 11.54
N GLU A 45 -10.02 -9.22 12.02
CA GLU A 45 -9.34 -7.93 12.24
C GLU A 45 -8.18 -8.06 13.25
N ASP A 46 -8.37 -8.80 14.34
CA ASP A 46 -7.34 -8.99 15.36
C ASP A 46 -6.15 -9.79 14.81
N ALA A 47 -6.41 -10.82 14.00
CA ALA A 47 -5.37 -11.61 13.37
C ALA A 47 -4.56 -10.77 12.38
N LEU A 48 -5.21 -9.96 11.53
CA LEU A 48 -4.55 -9.06 10.58
C LEU A 48 -3.70 -8.00 11.31
N ARG A 49 -4.25 -7.37 12.37
CA ARG A 49 -3.52 -6.43 13.22
C ARG A 49 -2.30 -7.08 13.87
N SER A 50 -2.45 -8.28 14.41
CA SER A 50 -1.37 -9.02 15.07
C SER A 50 -0.25 -9.39 14.10
N ALA A 51 -0.61 -9.80 12.89
CA ALA A 51 0.35 -10.07 11.83
C ALA A 51 1.17 -8.81 11.50
N ILE A 52 0.51 -7.68 11.28
CA ILE A 52 1.17 -6.40 10.96
C ILE A 52 2.03 -5.93 12.14
N GLU A 53 1.52 -5.98 13.36
CA GLU A 53 2.27 -5.62 14.58
C GLU A 53 3.54 -6.47 14.72
N TYR A 54 3.44 -7.77 14.48
CA TYR A 54 4.60 -8.65 14.60
C TYR A 54 5.60 -8.47 13.46
N ALA A 55 5.14 -8.23 12.23
CA ALA A 55 6.00 -7.88 11.11
C ALA A 55 6.78 -6.58 11.38
N LEU A 56 6.12 -5.58 11.97
CA LEU A 56 6.78 -4.34 12.41
C LEU A 56 7.88 -4.61 13.43
N TRP A 57 7.57 -5.39 14.47
CA TRP A 57 8.56 -5.75 15.48
C TRP A 57 9.76 -6.50 14.87
N LEU A 58 9.53 -7.46 13.98
CA LEU A 58 10.60 -8.19 13.28
C LEU A 58 11.48 -7.22 12.47
N SER A 59 10.87 -6.30 11.72
CA SER A 59 11.59 -5.28 10.95
C SER A 59 12.43 -4.36 11.82
N GLU A 60 11.90 -3.88 12.95
CA GLU A 60 12.61 -3.00 13.89
C GLU A 60 13.81 -3.69 14.57
N HIS A 61 13.82 -5.03 14.60
CA HIS A 61 14.90 -5.84 15.18
C HIS A 61 15.76 -6.53 14.11
N GLU A 62 15.68 -6.10 12.84
CA GLU A 62 16.44 -6.64 11.71
C GLU A 62 16.31 -8.17 11.55
N LYS A 63 15.14 -8.70 11.88
CA LYS A 63 14.82 -10.13 11.73
C LYS A 63 14.16 -10.41 10.39
N GLU A 64 14.40 -11.61 9.89
CA GLU A 64 13.75 -12.10 8.67
C GLU A 64 12.23 -12.21 8.87
N ILE A 65 11.49 -11.80 7.84
CA ILE A 65 10.02 -11.86 7.81
C ILE A 65 9.63 -12.91 6.78
N PHE A 66 8.82 -13.88 7.18
CA PHE A 66 8.19 -14.88 6.32
C PHE A 66 6.69 -14.56 6.20
N PRO A 67 6.26 -13.70 5.24
CA PRO A 67 4.98 -13.00 5.33
C PRO A 67 3.77 -13.94 5.26
N ASN A 68 3.77 -14.90 4.33
CA ASN A 68 2.69 -15.90 4.21
C ASN A 68 2.55 -16.72 5.50
N ALA A 69 3.65 -17.30 5.98
CA ALA A 69 3.65 -18.13 7.19
C ALA A 69 3.21 -17.33 8.43
N LEU A 70 3.64 -16.08 8.52
CA LEU A 70 3.26 -15.17 9.59
C LEU A 70 1.75 -14.89 9.59
N LEU A 71 1.18 -14.57 8.43
CA LEU A 71 -0.26 -14.32 8.31
C LEU A 71 -1.08 -15.59 8.56
N ILE A 72 -0.71 -16.71 7.93
CA ILE A 72 -1.37 -18.01 8.11
C ILE A 72 -1.43 -18.37 9.59
N ARG A 73 -0.30 -18.23 10.30
CA ARG A 73 -0.24 -18.53 11.72
C ARG A 73 -1.09 -17.59 12.56
N ALA A 74 -1.06 -16.29 12.27
CA ALA A 74 -1.90 -15.33 12.99
C ALA A 74 -3.40 -15.65 12.86
N LEU A 75 -3.83 -16.09 11.67
CA LEU A 75 -5.21 -16.51 11.39
C LEU A 75 -5.57 -17.84 12.08
N GLN A 76 -4.71 -18.86 11.97
CA GLN A 76 -4.97 -20.19 12.53
C GLN A 76 -4.93 -20.23 14.06
N ASP A 77 -3.99 -19.50 14.66
CA ASP A 77 -3.79 -19.45 16.12
C ASP A 77 -4.64 -18.34 16.77
N ASN A 78 -5.47 -17.62 16.00
CA ASN A 78 -6.30 -16.49 16.43
C ASN A 78 -5.54 -15.47 17.29
N TRP A 79 -4.43 -14.95 16.75
CA TRP A 79 -3.58 -14.01 17.48
C TRP A 79 -4.34 -12.72 17.84
N LYS A 80 -4.04 -12.22 19.04
CA LYS A 80 -4.60 -10.96 19.54
C LYS A 80 -3.54 -9.86 19.52
N PRO A 81 -3.90 -8.64 19.08
CA PRO A 81 -2.98 -7.52 19.09
C PRO A 81 -2.59 -7.21 20.54
N LYS A 82 -1.31 -6.91 20.77
CA LYS A 82 -0.81 -6.63 22.13
C LYS A 82 -0.73 -5.14 22.38
N ALA A 83 -0.31 -4.39 21.38
CA ALA A 83 -0.13 -2.94 21.47
C ALA A 83 -0.51 -2.24 20.15
N TRP A 84 -1.54 -2.74 19.46
CA TRP A 84 -1.98 -2.17 18.18
C TRP A 84 -2.22 -0.67 18.26
N ARG A 85 -1.75 0.02 17.22
CA ARG A 85 -1.93 1.45 16.99
C ARG A 85 -2.24 1.64 15.50
N ASP A 86 -3.28 2.40 15.18
CA ASP A 86 -3.67 2.60 13.78
C ASP A 86 -2.56 3.29 12.97
N GLU A 87 -1.72 4.11 13.65
CA GLU A 87 -0.54 4.75 13.07
C GLU A 87 0.53 3.75 12.59
N TYR A 88 0.44 2.47 12.97
CA TYR A 88 1.34 1.45 12.42
C TYR A 88 1.18 1.32 10.92
N LEU A 89 -0.01 1.51 10.36
CA LEU A 89 -0.24 1.47 8.91
C LEU A 89 0.48 2.61 8.16
N GLU A 90 0.86 3.67 8.86
CA GLU A 90 1.57 4.82 8.31
C GLU A 90 3.10 4.66 8.32
N ARG A 91 3.63 3.57 8.90
CA ARG A 91 5.08 3.32 8.93
C ARG A 91 5.61 3.10 7.51
N GLU A 92 6.82 3.58 7.26
CA GLU A 92 7.46 3.50 5.92
C GLU A 92 7.54 2.06 5.40
N MET A 93 7.72 1.07 6.28
CA MET A 93 7.77 -0.34 5.88
C MET A 93 6.47 -0.86 5.24
N PHE A 94 5.31 -0.28 5.56
CA PHE A 94 4.01 -0.62 4.98
C PHE A 94 3.58 0.34 3.87
N SER A 95 4.33 1.42 3.68
CA SER A 95 4.08 2.34 2.58
C SER A 95 4.48 1.68 1.27
N SER A 96 3.51 1.52 0.36
CA SER A 96 3.77 1.11 -1.01
C SER A 96 4.74 2.08 -1.69
N PRO A 97 5.49 1.66 -2.72
CA PRO A 97 6.29 2.57 -3.54
C PRO A 97 5.56 3.86 -3.94
N GLY A 98 4.28 3.79 -4.30
CA GLY A 98 3.44 4.93 -4.66
C GLY A 98 3.11 5.82 -3.47
N GLN A 99 2.78 5.25 -2.31
CA GLN A 99 2.56 6.01 -1.09
C GLN A 99 3.84 6.73 -0.63
N ARG A 100 5.00 6.05 -0.73
CA ARG A 100 6.30 6.67 -0.45
C ARG A 100 6.57 7.82 -1.41
N TRP A 101 6.27 7.64 -2.69
CA TRP A 101 6.39 8.70 -3.69
C TRP A 101 5.46 9.88 -3.39
N TRP A 102 4.20 9.62 -3.07
CA TRP A 102 3.21 10.65 -2.71
C TRP A 102 3.65 11.50 -1.51
N ASN A 103 4.18 10.85 -0.48
CA ASN A 103 4.71 11.50 0.72
C ASN A 103 5.97 12.32 0.41
N ALA A 104 6.85 11.81 -0.46
CA ALA A 104 8.05 12.52 -0.89
C ALA A 104 7.71 13.72 -1.80
N ALA A 105 6.72 13.59 -2.68
CA ALA A 105 6.25 14.66 -3.55
C ALA A 105 5.71 15.85 -2.73
N ASP A 106 5.08 15.60 -1.58
CA ASP A 106 4.70 16.66 -0.63
C ASP A 106 5.92 17.48 -0.18
N LYS A 107 7.00 16.81 0.18
CA LYS A 107 8.23 17.47 0.67
C LYS A 107 8.94 18.22 -0.45
N MET A 108 8.96 17.66 -1.66
CA MET A 108 9.73 18.20 -2.79
C MET A 108 8.99 19.28 -3.56
N TRP A 109 7.69 19.12 -3.80
CA TRP A 109 6.88 20.08 -4.56
C TRP A 109 6.00 20.97 -3.69
N ARG A 110 5.85 20.65 -2.40
CA ARG A 110 4.82 21.17 -1.47
C ARG A 110 3.44 20.61 -1.78
N ARG A 111 2.66 20.43 -0.70
CA ARG A 111 1.31 19.87 -0.71
C ARG A 111 0.40 20.43 -1.80
N ASP A 112 0.38 21.75 -1.95
CA ASP A 112 -0.53 22.43 -2.87
C ASP A 112 -0.22 22.10 -4.33
N VAL A 113 1.07 22.14 -4.72
CA VAL A 113 1.51 21.81 -6.08
C VAL A 113 1.26 20.34 -6.38
N ARG A 114 1.59 19.43 -5.44
CA ARG A 114 1.30 18.00 -5.60
C ARG A 114 -0.18 17.77 -5.82
N ASN A 115 -1.05 18.34 -4.99
CA ASN A 115 -2.50 18.14 -5.07
C ASN A 115 -3.10 18.77 -6.34
N GLN A 116 -2.49 19.81 -6.92
CA GLN A 116 -2.91 20.38 -8.20
C GLN A 116 -2.49 19.51 -9.39
N LEU A 117 -1.32 18.89 -9.32
CA LEU A 117 -0.74 18.14 -10.44
C LEU A 117 -1.10 16.67 -10.44
N VAL A 118 -1.28 16.04 -9.28
CA VAL A 118 -1.52 14.60 -9.15
C VAL A 118 -2.98 14.37 -8.83
N VAL A 119 -3.66 13.65 -9.73
CA VAL A 119 -5.07 13.27 -9.58
C VAL A 119 -5.19 12.01 -8.74
N ASP A 120 -4.31 11.03 -8.96
CA ASP A 120 -4.38 9.74 -8.30
C ASP A 120 -3.02 9.02 -8.28
N VAL A 121 -2.83 8.12 -7.31
CA VAL A 121 -1.76 7.12 -7.28
C VAL A 121 -2.42 5.78 -7.11
N PHE A 122 -2.42 4.97 -8.17
CA PHE A 122 -3.24 3.77 -8.26
C PHE A 122 -2.42 2.53 -8.62
N PHE A 123 -2.98 1.36 -8.31
CA PHE A 123 -2.39 0.07 -8.63
C PHE A 123 -3.14 -0.57 -9.80
N ASP A 124 -2.40 -1.01 -10.80
CA ASP A 124 -2.93 -1.71 -11.97
C ASP A 124 -1.97 -2.82 -12.42
N GLU A 125 -2.51 -4.02 -12.66
CA GLU A 125 -1.76 -5.21 -13.10
C GLU A 125 -0.41 -5.45 -12.41
N GLY A 126 -0.36 -5.38 -11.07
CA GLY A 126 0.87 -5.65 -10.33
C GLY A 126 1.84 -4.46 -10.23
N ARG A 127 1.44 -3.27 -10.67
CA ARG A 127 2.31 -2.08 -10.78
C ARG A 127 1.58 -0.83 -10.28
N GLU A 128 2.34 0.07 -9.66
CA GLU A 128 1.80 1.36 -9.24
C GLU A 128 2.09 2.46 -10.26
N PHE A 129 1.09 3.31 -10.48
CA PHE A 129 1.09 4.41 -11.43
C PHE A 129 0.67 5.71 -10.74
N ILE A 130 1.13 6.82 -11.30
CA ILE A 130 0.75 8.18 -10.91
C ILE A 130 -0.02 8.78 -12.09
N LYS A 131 -1.22 9.26 -11.82
CA LYS A 131 -2.05 9.99 -12.78
C LYS A 131 -1.93 11.48 -12.54
N PHE A 132 -1.55 12.22 -13.58
CA PHE A 132 -1.44 13.68 -13.51
C PHE A 132 -2.69 14.36 -14.07
N SER A 133 -2.92 15.61 -13.65
CA SER A 133 -4.06 16.43 -14.08
C SER A 133 -3.99 16.83 -15.55
N ASN A 134 -2.82 16.76 -16.17
CA ASN A 134 -2.65 16.90 -17.61
C ASN A 134 -3.05 15.64 -18.42
N GLY A 135 -3.58 14.61 -17.76
CA GLY A 135 -4.04 13.36 -18.38
C GLY A 135 -2.93 12.33 -18.63
N LYS A 136 -1.66 12.68 -18.37
CA LYS A 136 -0.56 11.72 -18.49
C LYS A 136 -0.48 10.81 -17.27
N GLU A 137 0.01 9.60 -17.51
CA GLU A 137 0.28 8.62 -16.48
C GLU A 137 1.74 8.19 -16.54
N ILE A 138 2.30 7.79 -15.40
CA ILE A 138 3.67 7.25 -15.33
C ILE A 138 3.75 6.20 -14.24
N ARG A 139 4.57 5.17 -14.44
CA ARG A 139 4.88 4.21 -13.37
C ARG A 139 5.63 4.90 -12.24
N VAL A 140 5.28 4.59 -11.00
CA VAL A 140 5.97 5.15 -9.82
C VAL A 140 7.48 4.90 -9.87
N LYS A 141 7.91 3.70 -10.26
CA LYS A 141 9.35 3.38 -10.41
C LYS A 141 10.04 4.27 -11.44
N THR A 142 9.37 4.58 -12.56
CA THR A 142 9.91 5.47 -13.59
C THR A 142 9.94 6.91 -13.10
N ALA A 143 8.93 7.36 -12.35
CA ALA A 143 8.89 8.69 -11.74
C ALA A 143 10.09 8.92 -10.80
N TRP A 144 10.46 7.93 -9.99
CA TRP A 144 11.66 7.98 -9.16
C TRP A 144 12.95 8.16 -9.96
N VAL A 145 13.10 7.42 -11.07
CA VAL A 145 14.29 7.49 -11.94
C VAL A 145 14.34 8.84 -12.70
N LEU A 146 13.20 9.37 -13.10
CA LEU A 146 13.13 10.62 -13.85
C LEU A 146 13.59 11.83 -13.00
N GLY A 147 13.36 11.77 -11.69
CA GLY A 147 13.70 12.83 -10.75
C GLY A 147 12.69 13.96 -10.71
N TRP A 148 12.69 14.71 -9.60
CA TRP A 148 11.61 15.64 -9.24
C TRP A 148 11.42 16.82 -10.20
N GLU A 149 12.50 17.38 -10.75
CA GLU A 149 12.42 18.54 -11.65
C GLU A 149 11.80 18.16 -13.01
N ARG A 150 12.35 17.14 -13.65
CA ARG A 150 11.85 16.63 -14.94
C ARG A 150 10.44 16.07 -14.83
N LEU A 151 10.11 15.46 -13.70
CA LEU A 151 8.77 14.97 -13.44
C LEU A 151 7.78 16.12 -13.25
N LEU A 152 8.19 17.24 -12.66
CA LEU A 152 7.37 18.45 -12.57
C LEU A 152 7.06 19.01 -13.96
N GLU A 153 8.05 19.07 -14.86
CA GLU A 153 7.85 19.45 -16.27
C GLU A 153 6.93 18.48 -17.01
N TYR A 154 7.11 17.17 -16.79
CA TYR A 154 6.27 16.13 -17.38
C TYR A 154 4.80 16.26 -16.96
N ALA A 155 4.57 16.52 -15.66
CA ALA A 155 3.26 16.63 -15.03
C ALA A 155 2.58 17.98 -15.28
N SER A 156 3.36 19.02 -15.54
CA SER A 156 2.83 20.35 -15.83
C SER A 156 2.01 20.31 -17.13
N PRO A 157 0.94 21.11 -17.24
CA PRO A 157 0.33 21.40 -18.53
C PRO A 157 1.42 21.91 -19.47
N ALA A 158 1.38 21.53 -20.75
CA ALA A 158 2.23 22.18 -21.73
C ALA A 158 2.00 23.68 -21.59
N THR A 159 3.02 24.43 -21.16
CA THR A 159 2.99 25.87 -21.27
C THR A 159 2.71 26.10 -22.75
N VAL A 160 1.63 26.82 -23.07
CA VAL A 160 1.46 27.37 -24.41
C VAL A 160 2.64 28.31 -24.58
N SER A 161 3.75 27.79 -25.11
CA SER A 161 4.87 28.60 -25.55
C SER A 161 4.31 29.49 -26.66
N SER A 162 4.23 30.78 -26.34
CA SER A 162 4.37 31.87 -27.30
C SER A 162 3.47 31.79 -28.54
N ILE A 163 2.32 32.45 -28.47
CA ILE A 163 1.80 33.14 -29.65
C ILE A 163 2.14 34.61 -29.43
N TRP A 164 2.95 35.12 -30.36
CA TRP A 164 3.48 36.47 -30.46
C TRP A 164 2.42 37.55 -30.37
#